data_AF-A0A2T4S5B5-F1
#
_entry.id   AF-A0A2T4S5B5-F1
#
_cell.length_a   1.000
_cell.length_b   1.000
_cell.length_c   1.000
_cell.angle_alpha   90.00
_cell.angle_beta   90.00
_cell.angle_gamma   90.00
#
_symmetry.space_group_name_H-M   'P 1'
#
loop_
_entity.id
_entity.type
_entity.pdbx_description
1 polymer ?
#
loop_
_entity_poly.entity_id
_entity_poly.type
_entity_poly.pdbx_seq_one_letter_code
_entity_poly.pdbx_strand_id
1 'polypeptide(L)'
;DYEFDLGHFRGAVRLNITLFRDLPQWIRDNKDMFMDKKIVTYCTGGIRCEKFSGFLLKEGFEDVAQLEGGIATYGKDPETQGELWDGKMYVFDERISVDVNQVEKTVIGKEWFDGTPCERYINCSNPECNKQILVSEENEHRYLGACCKECAEHERNRYVAKHNLS
;
A
#
# COMPACT_ATOMS: atom_id res chain seq x y z
N ASP A 1 -4.09 2.09 -3.90
CA ASP A 1 -4.30 1.16 -2.79
C ASP A 1 -3.18 1.46 -1.82
N TYR A 2 -3.52 1.69 -0.56
CA TYR A 2 -2.65 2.24 0.47
C TYR A 2 -1.37 1.39 0.66
N GLU A 3 -1.44 0.08 0.38
CA GLU A 3 -0.25 -0.78 0.35
C GLU A 3 0.74 -0.34 -0.74
N PHE A 4 0.28 -0.25 -1.99
CA PHE A 4 1.12 0.08 -3.16
C PHE A 4 1.59 1.53 -3.17
N ASP A 5 0.73 2.46 -2.73
CA ASP A 5 1.02 3.89 -2.69
C ASP A 5 2.14 4.23 -1.68
N LEU A 6 2.30 3.40 -0.64
CA LEU A 6 3.37 3.55 0.36
C LEU A 6 4.68 2.90 -0.07
N GLY A 7 4.61 1.74 -0.73
CA GLY A 7 5.78 1.02 -1.19
C GLY A 7 5.46 -0.11 -2.15
N HIS A 8 6.36 -0.33 -3.10
CA HIS A 8 6.28 -1.43 -4.06
C HIS A 8 7.66 -1.73 -4.65
N PHE A 9 7.80 -2.90 -5.27
CA PHE A 9 8.98 -3.20 -6.06
C PHE A 9 9.05 -2.28 -7.28
N ARG A 10 10.26 -1.81 -7.59
CA ARG A 10 10.53 -1.01 -8.79
C ARG A 10 10.05 -1.75 -10.04
N GLY A 11 9.15 -1.11 -10.80
CA GLY A 11 8.56 -1.69 -12.01
C GLY A 11 7.37 -2.65 -11.76
N ALA A 12 6.90 -2.80 -10.52
CA ALA A 12 5.71 -3.58 -10.23
C ALA A 12 4.46 -3.02 -10.91
N VAL A 13 3.60 -3.92 -11.41
CA VAL A 13 2.32 -3.54 -12.01
C VAL A 13 1.32 -3.23 -10.90
N ARG A 14 0.80 -2.01 -10.91
CA ARG A 14 -0.30 -1.62 -10.03
C ARG A 14 -1.61 -2.20 -10.54
N LEU A 15 -2.25 -3.03 -9.71
CA LEU A 15 -3.56 -3.57 -9.99
C LEU A 15 -4.61 -2.54 -9.55
N ASN A 16 -5.53 -2.16 -10.45
CA ASN A 16 -6.58 -1.19 -10.12
C ASN A 16 -7.76 -1.87 -9.41
N ILE A 17 -7.49 -2.49 -8.27
CA ILE A 17 -8.48 -3.15 -7.41
C ILE A 17 -8.42 -2.56 -6.00
N THR A 18 -9.52 -2.65 -5.26
CA THR A 18 -9.56 -2.26 -3.84
C THR A 18 -9.61 -3.46 -2.92
N LEU A 19 -10.20 -4.57 -3.37
CA LEU A 19 -10.35 -5.76 -2.56
C LEU A 19 -9.72 -6.96 -3.25
N PHE A 20 -9.03 -7.78 -2.48
CA PHE A 20 -8.36 -8.98 -2.98
C PHE A 20 -9.32 -9.94 -3.71
N ARG A 21 -10.61 -9.96 -3.33
CA ARG A 21 -11.63 -10.78 -3.99
C ARG A 21 -11.91 -10.38 -5.45
N ASP A 22 -11.57 -9.16 -5.83
CA ASP A 22 -11.79 -8.63 -7.18
C ASP A 22 -10.63 -9.00 -8.14
N LEU A 23 -9.49 -9.44 -7.57
CA LEU A 23 -8.28 -9.81 -8.30
C LEU A 23 -8.52 -10.86 -9.41
N PRO A 24 -9.29 -11.94 -9.19
CA PRO A 24 -9.54 -12.92 -10.25
C PRO A 24 -10.21 -12.34 -11.49
N GLN A 25 -11.21 -11.48 -11.30
CA GLN A 25 -11.92 -10.85 -12.41
C GLN A 25 -10.99 -9.86 -13.13
N TRP A 26 -10.26 -9.05 -12.36
CA TRP A 26 -9.31 -8.10 -12.93
C TRP A 26 -8.26 -8.78 -13.82
N ILE A 27 -7.74 -9.95 -13.41
CA ILE A 27 -6.79 -10.70 -14.24
C ILE A 27 -7.42 -11.20 -15.54
N ARG A 28 -8.67 -11.68 -15.51
CA ARG A 28 -9.37 -12.10 -16.74
C ARG A 28 -9.56 -10.93 -17.70
N ASP A 29 -9.95 -9.78 -17.16
CA ASP A 29 -10.18 -8.56 -17.95
C ASP A 29 -8.86 -7.99 -18.52
N ASN A 30 -7.72 -8.31 -17.90
CA ASN A 30 -6.39 -7.82 -18.30
C ASN A 30 -5.47 -8.97 -18.74
N LYS A 31 -6.02 -10.11 -19.16
CA LYS A 31 -5.26 -11.34 -19.39
C LYS A 31 -4.12 -11.13 -20.39
N ASP A 32 -4.41 -10.44 -21.49
CA ASP A 32 -3.47 -10.14 -22.57
C ASP A 32 -2.23 -9.34 -22.11
N MET A 33 -2.33 -8.60 -21.00
CA MET A 33 -1.18 -7.88 -20.43
C MET A 33 -0.08 -8.81 -19.94
N PHE A 34 -0.44 -10.03 -19.54
CA PHE A 34 0.44 -10.99 -18.87
C PHE A 34 0.62 -12.31 -19.62
N MET A 35 -0.17 -12.57 -20.66
CA MET A 35 -0.03 -13.77 -21.48
C MET A 35 1.40 -13.90 -22.00
N ASP A 36 1.93 -15.12 -21.96
CA ASP A 36 3.28 -15.50 -22.41
C ASP A 36 4.43 -14.76 -21.72
N LYS A 37 4.16 -14.05 -20.61
CA LYS A 37 5.17 -13.39 -19.79
C LYS A 37 5.47 -14.20 -18.54
N LYS A 38 6.69 -14.01 -18.03
CA LYS A 38 7.06 -14.42 -16.68
C LYS A 38 6.38 -13.51 -15.66
N ILE A 39 5.57 -14.09 -14.78
CA ILE A 39 4.85 -13.39 -13.73
C ILE A 39 5.47 -13.75 -12.39
N VAL A 40 5.91 -12.74 -11.63
CA VAL A 40 6.32 -12.91 -10.23
C VAL A 40 5.30 -12.23 -9.34
N THR A 41 4.66 -12.98 -8.46
CA THR A 41 3.68 -12.46 -7.50
C THR A 41 4.33 -12.21 -6.14
N TYR A 42 3.92 -11.15 -5.45
CA TYR A 42 4.42 -10.83 -4.11
C TYR A 42 3.32 -10.22 -3.23
N CYS A 43 3.48 -10.39 -1.93
CA CYS A 43 2.68 -9.73 -0.90
C CYS A 43 3.51 -9.65 0.39
N THR A 44 2.96 -9.04 1.45
CA THR A 44 3.65 -8.80 2.73
C THR A 44 4.39 -10.04 3.26
N GLY A 45 3.72 -11.21 3.27
CA GLY A 45 4.26 -12.45 3.86
C GLY A 45 3.98 -13.73 3.05
N GLY A 46 3.77 -13.62 1.74
CA GLY A 46 3.61 -14.76 0.83
C GLY A 46 2.21 -15.42 0.76
N ILE A 47 1.40 -15.39 1.82
CA ILE A 47 0.15 -16.18 1.87
C ILE A 47 -0.89 -15.85 0.79
N ARG A 48 -0.99 -14.58 0.35
CA ARG A 48 -1.88 -14.18 -0.76
C ARG A 48 -1.35 -14.73 -2.10
N CYS A 49 -0.03 -14.77 -2.27
CA CYS A 49 0.63 -15.25 -3.47
C CYS A 49 0.42 -16.75 -3.67
N GLU A 50 0.41 -17.55 -2.61
CA GLU A 50 0.18 -19.00 -2.71
C GLU A 50 -1.14 -19.30 -3.43
N LYS A 51 -2.20 -18.63 -3.00
CA LYS A 51 -3.53 -18.76 -3.62
C LYS A 51 -3.56 -18.16 -5.02
N PHE A 52 -2.88 -17.03 -5.22
CA PHE A 52 -2.94 -16.28 -6.46
C PHE A 52 -2.14 -16.95 -7.59
N SER A 53 -0.94 -17.45 -7.30
CA SER A 53 -0.13 -18.21 -8.25
C SER A 53 -0.86 -19.47 -8.72
N GLY A 54 -1.49 -20.20 -7.80
CA GLY A 54 -2.34 -21.35 -8.16
C GLY A 54 -3.58 -20.97 -8.99
N PHE A 55 -4.11 -19.77 -8.82
CA PHE A 55 -5.18 -19.23 -9.68
C PHE A 55 -4.65 -18.89 -11.09
N LEU A 56 -3.50 -18.22 -11.21
CA LEU A 56 -2.90 -17.88 -12.50
C LEU A 56 -2.60 -19.13 -13.34
N LEU A 57 -2.04 -20.17 -12.73
CA LEU A 57 -1.82 -21.45 -13.42
C LEU A 57 -3.13 -22.04 -13.97
N LYS A 58 -4.24 -21.94 -13.23
CA LYS A 58 -5.57 -22.41 -13.70
C LYS A 58 -6.16 -21.55 -14.82
N GLU A 59 -5.84 -20.27 -14.86
CA GLU A 59 -6.25 -19.36 -15.94
C GLU A 59 -5.39 -19.52 -17.21
N GLY A 60 -4.36 -20.38 -17.17
CA GLY A 60 -3.53 -20.75 -18.31
C GLY A 60 -2.23 -19.96 -18.45
N PHE A 61 -1.78 -19.27 -17.40
CA PHE A 61 -0.44 -18.69 -17.37
C PHE A 61 0.59 -19.79 -17.06
N GLU A 62 1.68 -19.86 -17.84
CA GLU A 62 2.65 -20.97 -17.73
C GLU A 62 3.85 -20.63 -16.83
N ASP A 63 4.42 -19.42 -16.95
CA ASP A 63 5.61 -18.99 -16.19
C ASP A 63 5.21 -18.11 -15.00
N VAL A 64 4.73 -18.76 -13.94
CA VAL A 64 4.29 -18.10 -12.70
C VAL A 64 5.21 -18.50 -11.56
N ALA A 65 5.82 -17.49 -10.93
CA ALA A 65 6.60 -17.61 -9.71
C ALA A 65 6.04 -16.69 -8.62
N GLN A 66 6.48 -16.90 -7.38
CA GLN A 66 6.15 -16.04 -6.26
C GLN A 66 7.40 -15.74 -5.45
N LEU A 67 7.39 -14.60 -4.76
CA LEU A 67 8.41 -14.25 -3.78
C LEU A 67 8.23 -15.10 -2.52
N GLU A 68 9.13 -16.05 -2.30
CA GLU A 68 9.10 -16.93 -1.13
C GLU A 68 9.23 -16.12 0.17
N GLY A 69 8.32 -16.38 1.12
CA GLY A 69 8.25 -15.60 2.38
C GLY A 69 7.77 -14.14 2.23
N GLY A 70 7.56 -13.66 1.00
CA GLY A 70 7.08 -12.32 0.72
C GLY A 70 8.10 -11.22 1.01
N ILE A 71 7.61 -9.98 0.99
CA ILE A 71 8.44 -8.77 1.18
C ILE A 71 9.15 -8.78 2.54
N ALA A 72 8.50 -9.31 3.58
CA ALA A 72 9.07 -9.36 4.93
C ALA A 72 10.34 -10.24 5.03
N THR A 73 10.39 -11.35 4.29
CA THR A 73 11.59 -12.19 4.21
C THR A 73 12.63 -11.54 3.33
N TYR A 74 12.23 -11.02 2.17
CA TYR A 74 13.12 -10.31 1.24
C TYR A 74 13.87 -9.14 1.91
N GLY A 75 13.19 -8.31 2.70
CA GLY A 75 13.85 -7.21 3.42
C GLY A 75 14.84 -7.62 4.52
N LYS A 76 14.77 -8.86 5.01
CA LYS A 76 15.62 -9.39 6.10
C LYS A 76 16.76 -10.28 5.60
N ASP A 77 16.69 -10.69 4.34
CA ASP A 77 17.67 -11.58 3.75
C ASP A 77 19.02 -10.83 3.59
N PRO A 78 20.15 -11.41 4.05
CA PRO A 78 21.45 -10.73 4.01
C PRO A 78 22.01 -10.45 2.61
N GLU A 79 21.57 -11.20 1.60
CA GLU A 79 22.04 -11.02 0.22
C GLU A 79 21.24 -9.92 -0.47
N THR A 80 19.93 -9.94 -0.33
CA THR A 80 19.04 -8.98 -1.02
C THR A 80 18.88 -7.66 -0.27
N GLN A 81 18.88 -7.67 1.06
CA GLN A 81 18.77 -6.47 1.91
C GLN A 81 17.58 -5.55 1.57
N GLY A 82 16.53 -6.11 0.97
CA GLY A 82 15.38 -5.34 0.50
C GLY A 82 15.64 -4.44 -0.71
N GLU A 83 16.74 -4.63 -1.44
CA GLU A 83 17.08 -3.84 -2.64
C GLU A 83 15.90 -3.83 -3.66
N LEU A 84 15.78 -2.77 -4.47
CA LEU A 84 14.69 -2.58 -5.44
C LEU A 84 13.28 -2.39 -4.85
N TRP A 85 13.09 -2.50 -3.54
CA TRP A 85 11.89 -2.03 -2.89
C TRP A 85 11.95 -0.51 -2.73
N ASP A 86 11.00 0.21 -3.31
CA ASP A 86 10.87 1.65 -3.14
C ASP A 86 9.80 1.96 -2.07
N GLY A 87 10.05 2.94 -1.20
CA GLY A 87 9.14 3.31 -0.10
C GLY A 87 9.14 2.34 1.09
N LYS A 88 8.00 2.25 1.78
CA LYS A 88 7.80 1.40 2.97
C LYS A 88 6.76 0.32 2.75
N MET A 89 6.87 -0.78 3.46
CA MET A 89 5.86 -1.84 3.43
C MET A 89 4.76 -1.56 4.45
N TYR A 90 3.51 -1.53 3.98
CA TYR A 90 2.35 -1.47 4.86
C TYR A 90 2.20 -2.74 5.69
N VAL A 91 1.91 -2.60 6.99
CA VAL A 91 1.65 -3.71 7.92
C VAL A 91 0.36 -3.47 8.71
N PHE A 92 -0.38 -4.54 8.97
CA PHE A 92 -1.71 -4.50 9.59
C PHE A 92 -1.64 -4.58 11.13
N ASP A 93 -0.74 -3.79 11.72
CA ASP A 93 -0.59 -3.64 13.17
C ASP A 93 -0.28 -2.19 13.54
N GLU A 94 0.00 -1.93 14.82
CA GLU A 94 0.22 -0.57 15.35
C GLU A 94 1.36 0.19 14.67
N ARG A 95 2.29 -0.50 13.99
CA ARG A 95 3.40 0.15 13.28
C ARG A 95 2.95 0.85 12.00
N ILE A 96 1.86 0.38 11.37
CA ILE A 96 1.30 0.81 10.08
C ILE A 96 2.24 0.59 8.88
N SER A 97 3.53 0.85 9.03
CA SER A 97 4.55 0.67 8.01
C SER A 97 5.89 0.25 8.60
N VAL A 98 6.72 -0.41 7.81
CA VAL A 98 8.09 -0.78 8.16
C VAL A 98 9.04 -0.54 6.99
N ASP A 99 10.30 -0.22 7.30
CA ASP A 99 11.39 -0.18 6.32
C ASP A 99 11.65 -1.59 5.77
N VAL A 100 11.94 -1.67 4.47
CA VAL A 100 12.29 -2.92 3.77
C VAL A 100 13.69 -2.80 3.18
N ASN A 101 13.92 -1.77 2.37
CA ASN A 101 15.17 -1.54 1.68
C ASN A 101 16.22 -0.93 2.63
N GLN A 102 17.29 -1.68 2.87
CA GLN A 102 18.40 -1.27 3.73
C GLN A 102 19.57 -0.67 2.92
N VAL A 103 19.50 -0.74 1.59
CA VAL A 103 20.54 -0.27 0.66
C VAL A 103 20.24 1.16 0.19
N GLU A 104 19.03 1.40 -0.30
CA GLU A 104 18.58 2.68 -0.85
C GLU A 104 17.22 3.06 -0.23
N LYS A 105 17.19 4.13 0.58
CA LYS A 105 15.94 4.62 1.15
C LYS A 105 15.30 5.66 0.22
N THR A 106 14.09 5.37 -0.25
CA THR A 106 13.30 6.26 -1.11
C THR A 106 11.93 6.53 -0.48
N VAL A 107 11.42 7.76 -0.68
CA VAL A 107 10.05 8.12 -0.31
C VAL A 107 9.23 8.26 -1.58
N ILE A 108 8.29 7.36 -1.81
CA ILE A 108 7.41 7.38 -2.99
C ILE A 108 5.98 7.78 -2.68
N GLY A 109 5.59 7.67 -1.41
CA GLY A 109 4.29 8.10 -0.95
C GLY A 109 4.14 9.60 -1.14
N LYS A 110 2.92 10.03 -1.45
CA LYS A 110 2.59 11.41 -1.75
C LYS A 110 1.58 11.92 -0.75
N GLU A 111 1.89 13.08 -0.19
CA GLU A 111 1.02 13.80 0.70
C GLU A 111 -0.32 14.11 0.00
N TRP A 112 -1.41 13.93 0.74
CA TRP A 112 -2.77 13.93 0.21
C TRP A 112 -3.21 15.29 -0.37
N PHE A 113 -2.71 16.39 0.17
CA PHE A 113 -3.11 17.76 -0.17
C PHE A 113 -2.16 18.45 -1.14
N ASP A 114 -0.85 18.27 -0.98
CA ASP A 114 0.15 19.01 -1.75
C ASP A 114 1.06 18.11 -2.62
N GLY A 115 0.95 16.79 -2.47
CA GLY A 115 1.71 15.82 -3.27
C GLY A 115 3.19 15.75 -2.93
N THR A 116 3.66 16.43 -1.88
CA THR A 116 5.05 16.32 -1.40
C THR A 116 5.35 14.91 -0.90
N PRO A 117 6.62 14.46 -0.86
CA PRO A 117 6.97 13.14 -0.35
C PRO A 117 6.47 12.93 1.09
N CYS A 118 5.70 11.87 1.33
CA CYS A 118 5.12 11.57 2.64
C CYS A 118 4.93 10.05 2.83
N GLU A 119 5.19 9.56 4.03
CA GLU A 119 5.07 8.14 4.39
C GLU A 119 4.21 7.92 5.64
N ARG A 120 3.62 9.02 6.15
CA ARG A 120 2.91 9.03 7.41
C ARG A 120 1.41 8.91 7.14
N TYR A 121 0.86 7.76 7.48
CA TYR A 121 -0.58 7.55 7.41
C TYR A 121 -1.29 8.09 8.64
N ILE A 122 -2.43 8.74 8.40
CA ILE A 122 -3.47 8.98 9.40
C ILE A 122 -4.80 8.44 8.89
N ASN A 123 -5.75 8.24 9.79
CA ASN A 123 -7.15 8.06 9.42
C ASN A 123 -7.86 9.41 9.49
N CYS A 124 -8.67 9.72 8.48
CA CYS A 124 -9.54 10.88 8.47
C CYS A 124 -10.27 11.00 9.81
N SER A 125 -10.20 12.19 10.39
CA SER A 125 -10.73 12.50 11.71
C SER A 125 -12.26 12.49 11.77
N ASN A 126 -12.95 12.54 10.61
CA ASN A 126 -14.37 12.25 10.53
C ASN A 126 -14.60 10.74 10.78
N PRO A 127 -15.33 10.35 11.86
CA PRO A 127 -15.53 8.96 12.21
C PRO A 127 -16.35 8.15 11.21
N GLU A 128 -17.17 8.80 10.38
CA GLU A 128 -17.97 8.15 9.34
C GLU A 128 -17.16 7.92 8.05
N CYS A 129 -16.14 8.75 7.82
CA CYS A 129 -15.24 8.61 6.69
C CYS A 129 -14.14 7.57 6.98
N ASN A 130 -13.34 7.81 8.03
CA ASN A 130 -12.23 6.95 8.45
C ASN A 130 -11.23 6.56 7.33
N LYS A 131 -11.17 7.33 6.24
CA LYS A 131 -10.27 7.07 5.12
C LYS A 131 -8.82 7.22 5.53
N GLN A 132 -7.98 6.26 5.17
CA GLN A 132 -6.54 6.35 5.40
C GLN A 132 -5.88 7.23 4.32
N ILE A 133 -5.07 8.20 4.75
CA ILE A 133 -4.42 9.20 3.88
C ILE A 133 -2.99 9.48 4.35
N LEU A 134 -2.08 9.73 3.41
CA LEU A 134 -0.71 10.16 3.69
C LEU A 134 -0.71 11.66 3.98
N VAL A 135 -0.36 12.05 5.20
CA VAL A 135 -0.45 13.45 5.64
C VAL A 135 0.74 13.80 6.51
N SER A 136 1.38 14.94 6.19
CA SER A 136 2.43 15.53 7.04
C SER A 136 1.84 16.02 8.37
N GLU A 137 2.65 16.17 9.41
CA GLU A 137 2.15 16.74 10.67
C GLU A 137 1.56 18.14 10.45
N GLU A 138 2.24 18.97 9.65
CA GLU A 138 1.76 20.31 9.27
C GLU A 138 0.37 20.27 8.63
N ASN A 139 0.15 19.42 7.63
CA ASN A 139 -1.15 19.33 6.96
C ASN A 139 -2.21 18.66 7.83
N GLU A 140 -1.83 17.76 8.75
CA GLU A 140 -2.79 17.24 9.73
C GLU A 140 -3.32 18.38 10.62
N HIS A 141 -2.43 19.25 11.11
CA HIS A 141 -2.83 20.43 11.88
C HIS A 141 -3.70 21.37 11.03
N ARG A 142 -3.26 21.66 9.80
CA ARG A 142 -3.93 22.60 8.88
C ARG A 142 -5.33 22.15 8.47
N TYR A 143 -5.52 20.85 8.24
CA TYR A 143 -6.79 20.28 7.78
C TYR A 143 -7.54 19.52 8.87
N LEU A 144 -7.18 19.73 10.15
CA LEU A 144 -7.84 19.14 11.32
C LEU A 144 -7.96 17.61 11.21
N GLY A 145 -6.90 16.97 10.72
CA GLY A 145 -6.81 15.52 10.48
C GLY A 145 -7.85 14.94 9.51
N ALA A 146 -8.58 15.78 8.78
CA ALA A 146 -9.61 15.34 7.85
C ALA A 146 -9.05 15.18 6.43
N CYS A 147 -9.72 14.42 5.57
CA CYS A 147 -9.29 14.23 4.16
C CYS A 147 -9.82 15.31 3.20
N CYS A 148 -10.78 16.12 3.64
CA CYS A 148 -11.40 17.19 2.87
C CYS A 148 -12.08 18.17 3.83
N LYS A 149 -12.54 19.31 3.29
CA LYS A 149 -13.20 20.36 4.07
C LYS A 149 -14.48 19.86 4.75
N GLU A 150 -15.30 19.09 4.04
CA GLU A 150 -16.56 18.55 4.57
C GLU A 150 -16.30 17.62 5.77
N CYS A 151 -15.23 16.83 5.72
CA CYS A 151 -14.83 16.00 6.85
C CYS A 151 -14.24 16.82 8.01
N ALA A 152 -13.54 17.93 7.71
CA ALA A 152 -12.97 18.80 8.73
C ALA A 152 -14.06 19.46 9.59
N GLU A 153 -15.18 19.83 8.95
CA GLU A 153 -16.34 20.48 9.58
C GLU A 153 -17.30 19.50 10.28
N HIS A 154 -17.01 18.20 10.26
CA HIS A 154 -17.87 17.19 10.89
C HIS A 154 -17.96 17.40 12.41
N GLU A 155 -19.19 17.40 12.96
CA GLU A 155 -19.46 17.65 14.39
C GLU A 155 -18.66 16.77 15.36
N ARG A 156 -18.39 15.52 14.96
CA ARG A 156 -17.62 14.54 15.74
C ARG A 156 -16.17 14.38 15.25
N ASN A 157 -15.57 15.44 14.71
CA ASN A 157 -14.18 15.41 14.26
C ASN A 157 -13.24 15.02 15.42
N ARG A 158 -12.59 13.85 15.31
CA ARG A 158 -11.73 13.27 16.35
C ARG A 158 -10.49 14.12 16.64
N TYR A 159 -9.99 14.86 15.66
CA TYR A 159 -8.84 15.73 15.82
C TYR A 159 -9.21 16.95 16.67
N VAL A 160 -10.31 17.63 16.32
CA VAL A 160 -10.86 18.76 17.10
C VAL A 160 -11.11 18.36 18.55
N ALA A 161 -11.77 17.21 18.77
CA ALA A 161 -12.02 16.68 20.10
C ALA A 161 -10.73 16.36 20.87
N LYS A 162 -9.74 15.72 20.22
CA LYS A 162 -8.45 15.38 20.84
C LYS A 162 -7.64 16.61 21.24
N HIS A 163 -7.73 17.70 20.47
CA HIS A 163 -6.95 18.92 20.66
C HIS A 163 -7.73 20.04 21.39
N ASN A 164 -8.97 19.80 21.81
CA ASN A 164 -9.85 20.77 22.48
C ASN A 164 -9.98 22.09 21.69
N LEU A 165 -10.15 21.99 20.37
CA LEU A 165 -10.34 23.15 19.50
C LEU A 165 -11.82 23.54 19.50
N SER A 166 -12.09 24.85 19.53
CA SER A 166 -13.44 25.46 19.54
C SER A 166 -13.88 25.91 18.17
#